data_AF-A0A8K1C6M5-F1
#
_entry.id   AF-A0A8K1C6M5-F1
#
_cell.length_a   1.000
_cell.length_b   1.000
_cell.length_c   1.000
_cell.angle_alpha   90.00
_cell.angle_beta   90.00
_cell.angle_gamma   90.00
#
_symmetry.space_group_name_H-M   'P 1'
#
loop_
_entity.id
_entity.type
_entity.pdbx_description
1 polymer ?
#
loop_
_entity_poly.entity_id
_entity_poly.type
_entity_poly.pdbx_seq_one_letter_code
_entity_poly.pdbx_strand_id
1 'polypeptide(L)'
;MLLLRYDVIKLLLGTYDFWFFTVVNTATCVLLGRGFSDARVCVSVLLWIGNLHSSFVDANTRLACYLIMASLFTAALELLIMLSIESTLIKGWASMYLFTYSGHEVFSKNVLSNGLTSMLILLLRNVYRRHMELTQQKKLGCQLLRCINYRARVQFAACSGDKAPSYGNNIEYNGCYLKSGVDTNIAFPVVSMAYVRVQQRFNAMHTFFPIDWHSGLWPLWSRVALWLLGITGLALPTAVFITYPSSHGILLAIVGLVCTLLFVGIFFGLYQRELFRHLTLTFDFLFLSCQLSLGLLSVAWLFRWDARALPLVAMWLWLHWVITIDALTPCLQHKIGFCTRTHVLPVLLLFLAAQLAIASEVLMLDHWGLHDRVIVALAFGLEIRVLPFFFSRLLTTFLWSGRLAWRAAHASAQDMTVVLGRVGYKYFHLDTEAIKSESTPMTSVMPAS
;
A
#
# COMPACT_ATOMS: atom_id res chain seq x y z
N MET A 1 7.70 7.43 24.40
CA MET A 1 6.29 7.65 24.01
C MET A 1 5.67 8.94 24.57
N LEU A 2 6.23 9.57 25.62
CA LEU A 2 5.70 10.79 26.27
C LEU A 2 5.61 12.06 25.40
N LEU A 3 6.03 12.03 24.14
CA LEU A 3 6.01 13.17 23.20
C LEU A 3 5.08 12.95 21.99
N LEU A 4 4.31 11.85 21.97
CA LEU A 4 3.42 11.53 20.86
C LEU A 4 2.07 12.25 21.03
N ARG A 5 1.58 12.86 19.95
CA ARG A 5 0.24 13.48 19.94
C ARG A 5 -0.85 12.41 19.96
N TYR A 6 -1.67 12.40 21.01
CA TYR A 6 -2.74 11.42 21.21
C TYR A 6 -3.76 11.41 20.06
N ASP A 7 -4.20 12.58 19.58
CA ASP A 7 -5.21 12.65 18.51
C ASP A 7 -4.71 12.03 17.20
N VAL A 8 -3.43 12.24 16.87
CA VAL A 8 -2.80 11.64 15.69
C VAL A 8 -2.69 10.13 15.86
N ILE A 9 -2.34 9.65 17.06
CA ILE A 9 -2.33 8.22 17.36
C ILE A 9 -3.71 7.62 17.16
N LYS A 10 -4.78 8.24 17.70
CA LYS A 10 -6.15 7.74 17.55
C LYS A 10 -6.55 7.60 16.08
N LEU A 11 -6.16 8.58 15.25
CA LEU A 11 -6.37 8.52 13.80
C LEU A 11 -5.54 7.42 13.12
N LEU A 12 -4.27 7.27 13.50
CA LEU A 12 -3.38 6.21 12.98
C LEU A 12 -3.87 4.82 13.35
N LEU A 13 -4.35 4.62 14.59
CA LEU A 13 -4.95 3.38 15.06
C LEU A 13 -6.23 3.02 14.29
N GLY A 14 -6.92 3.99 13.69
CA GLY A 14 -8.05 3.73 12.79
C GLY A 14 -7.63 3.33 11.37
N THR A 15 -6.34 3.41 11.03
CA THR A 15 -5.87 3.15 9.66
C THR A 15 -5.50 1.68 9.46
N TYR A 16 -5.89 1.14 8.31
CA TYR A 16 -5.49 -0.21 7.90
C TYR A 16 -3.96 -0.38 7.84
N ASP A 17 -3.22 0.62 7.36
CA ASP A 17 -1.76 0.54 7.22
C ASP A 17 -1.07 0.28 8.56
N PHE A 18 -1.57 0.90 9.63
CA PHE A 18 -1.07 0.68 10.99
C PHE A 18 -1.31 -0.76 11.47
N TRP A 19 -2.53 -1.28 11.30
CA TRP A 19 -2.86 -2.65 11.72
C TRP A 19 -2.11 -3.69 10.92
N PHE A 20 -2.05 -3.52 9.60
CA PHE A 20 -1.27 -4.39 8.72
C PHE A 20 0.19 -4.46 9.18
N PHE A 21 0.83 -3.29 9.37
CA PHE A 21 2.20 -3.23 9.87
C PHE A 21 2.33 -3.90 11.24
N THR A 22 1.44 -3.61 12.18
CA THR A 22 1.49 -4.16 13.53
C THR A 22 1.34 -5.68 13.55
N VAL A 23 0.43 -6.24 12.76
CA VAL A 23 0.22 -7.70 12.65
C VAL A 23 1.45 -8.37 12.06
N VAL A 24 1.98 -7.87 10.93
CA VAL A 24 3.18 -8.43 10.31
C VAL A 24 4.39 -8.30 11.24
N ASN A 25 4.52 -7.17 11.97
CA ASN A 25 5.61 -6.93 12.92
C ASN A 25 5.55 -7.92 14.07
N THR A 26 4.36 -8.10 14.64
CA THR A 26 4.13 -9.00 15.76
C THR A 26 4.39 -10.44 15.35
N ALA A 27 3.86 -10.88 14.21
CA ALA A 27 4.12 -12.23 13.69
C ALA A 27 5.62 -12.46 13.46
N THR A 28 6.32 -11.52 12.82
CA THR A 28 7.76 -11.60 12.55
C THR A 28 8.56 -11.67 13.85
N CYS A 29 8.27 -10.79 14.82
CA CYS A 29 8.98 -10.75 16.10
C CYS A 29 8.69 -11.98 16.96
N VAL A 30 7.45 -12.48 17.00
CA VAL A 30 7.11 -13.72 17.71
C VAL A 30 7.89 -14.91 17.14
N LEU A 31 7.97 -15.03 15.81
CA LEU A 31 8.77 -16.08 15.16
C LEU A 31 10.26 -15.91 15.45
N LEU A 32 10.77 -14.67 15.45
CA LEU A 32 12.17 -14.38 15.78
C LEU A 32 12.52 -14.74 17.23
N GLY A 33 11.67 -14.35 18.18
CA GLY A 33 11.88 -14.67 19.60
C GLY A 33 11.85 -16.18 19.83
N ARG A 34 10.88 -16.87 19.22
CA ARG A 34 10.81 -18.33 19.29
C ARG A 34 12.03 -19.00 18.66
N GLY A 35 12.56 -18.46 17.56
CA GLY A 35 13.78 -18.97 16.93
C GLY A 35 15.06 -18.82 17.78
N PHE A 36 15.15 -17.77 18.61
CA PHE A 36 16.27 -17.58 19.53
C PHE A 36 16.23 -18.50 20.75
N SER A 37 15.05 -18.73 21.33
CA SER A 37 14.84 -19.63 22.49
C SER A 37 15.72 -19.36 23.73
N ASP A 38 16.35 -18.19 23.84
CA ASP A 38 17.24 -17.80 24.95
C ASP A 38 17.15 -16.29 25.26
N ALA A 39 18.12 -15.75 26.00
CA ALA A 39 18.17 -14.33 26.37
C ALA A 39 18.15 -13.37 25.15
N ARG A 40 18.48 -13.84 23.94
CA ARG A 40 18.40 -13.04 22.70
C ARG A 40 16.96 -12.70 22.32
N VAL A 41 15.95 -13.34 22.92
CA VAL A 41 14.52 -12.93 22.79
C VAL A 41 14.32 -11.44 23.09
N CYS A 42 15.13 -10.86 23.98
CA CYS A 42 15.13 -9.42 24.25
C CYS A 42 15.33 -8.57 22.99
N VAL A 43 16.14 -9.04 22.02
CA VAL A 43 16.36 -8.36 20.74
C VAL A 43 15.06 -8.31 19.93
N SER A 44 14.27 -9.38 19.94
CA SER A 44 12.97 -9.41 19.26
C SER A 44 11.98 -8.42 19.86
N VAL A 45 11.94 -8.30 21.20
CA VAL A 45 11.09 -7.31 21.88
C VAL A 45 11.53 -5.88 21.54
N LEU A 46 12.84 -5.60 21.56
CA LEU A 46 13.39 -4.30 21.18
C LEU A 46 13.08 -3.96 19.72
N LEU A 47 13.20 -4.93 18.82
CA LEU A 47 12.86 -4.77 17.41
C LEU A 47 11.37 -4.49 17.23
N TRP A 48 10.51 -5.22 17.93
CA TRP A 48 9.07 -5.00 17.91
C TRP A 48 8.71 -3.57 18.32
N ILE A 49 9.27 -3.08 19.44
CA ILE A 49 9.07 -1.70 19.92
C ILE A 49 9.62 -0.69 18.92
N GLY A 50 10.82 -0.91 18.37
CA GLY A 50 11.46 -0.01 17.40
C GLY A 50 10.65 0.13 16.12
N ASN A 51 10.20 -0.99 15.57
CA ASN A 51 9.31 -1.03 14.41
C ASN A 51 7.96 -0.37 14.69
N LEU A 52 7.36 -0.64 15.85
CA LEU A 52 6.10 -0.01 16.22
C LEU A 52 6.27 1.50 16.39
N HIS A 53 7.41 1.96 16.93
CA HIS A 53 7.74 3.37 17.05
C HIS A 53 7.86 4.06 15.68
N SER A 54 8.44 3.39 14.68
CA SER A 54 8.55 3.93 13.32
C SER A 54 7.18 4.13 12.64
N SER A 55 6.17 3.33 13.01
CA SER A 55 4.80 3.52 12.54
C SER A 55 4.13 4.80 13.08
N PHE A 56 4.58 5.27 14.25
CA PHE A 56 4.13 6.52 14.86
C PHE A 56 4.91 7.76 14.40
N VAL A 57 5.63 7.67 13.28
CA VAL A 57 6.43 8.79 12.74
C VAL A 57 5.62 10.07 12.51
N ASP A 58 4.31 9.97 12.28
CA ASP A 58 3.43 11.13 12.08
C ASP A 58 2.96 11.78 13.39
N ALA A 59 3.01 11.04 14.51
CA ALA A 59 2.64 11.54 15.82
C ALA A 59 3.83 12.19 16.55
N ASN A 60 5.07 11.91 16.12
CA ASN A 60 6.29 12.49 16.66
C ASN A 60 6.83 13.61 15.77
N THR A 61 6.55 14.85 16.14
CA THR A 61 6.89 16.03 15.34
C THR A 61 8.32 16.51 15.55
N ARG A 62 8.77 16.53 16.81
CA ARG A 62 9.97 17.27 17.24
C ARG A 62 11.29 16.64 16.80
N LEU A 63 11.25 15.37 16.39
CA LEU A 63 12.43 14.54 16.17
C LEU A 63 12.42 13.87 14.78
N ALA A 64 11.94 14.58 13.75
CA ALA A 64 11.81 14.02 12.39
C ALA A 64 13.14 13.48 11.83
N CYS A 65 14.26 14.20 11.99
CA CYS A 65 15.59 13.72 11.55
C CYS A 65 16.05 12.49 12.35
N TYR A 66 15.80 12.48 13.66
CA TYR A 66 16.11 11.32 14.51
C TYR A 66 15.28 10.09 14.10
N LEU A 67 14.00 10.26 13.73
CA LEU A 67 13.16 9.16 13.26
C LEU A 67 13.66 8.56 11.95
N ILE A 68 14.22 9.38 11.04
CA ILE A 68 14.89 8.88 9.83
C ILE A 68 16.08 8.02 10.22
N MET A 69 16.97 8.53 11.08
CA MET A 69 18.17 7.81 11.50
C MET A 69 17.82 6.52 12.26
N ALA A 70 16.84 6.57 13.16
CA ALA A 70 16.35 5.40 13.89
C ALA A 70 15.73 4.36 12.95
N SER A 71 14.97 4.78 11.94
CA SER A 71 14.38 3.87 10.95
C SER A 71 15.45 3.25 10.05
N LEU A 72 16.47 4.01 9.65
CA LEU A 72 17.63 3.49 8.92
C LEU A 72 18.44 2.48 9.74
N PHE A 73 18.68 2.79 11.01
CA PHE A 73 19.36 1.88 11.93
C PHE A 73 18.58 0.59 12.13
N THR A 74 17.26 0.69 12.32
CA THR A 74 16.37 -0.47 12.47
C THR A 74 16.35 -1.30 11.19
N ALA A 75 16.27 -0.66 10.01
CA ALA A 75 16.37 -1.33 8.71
C ALA A 75 17.71 -2.08 8.53
N ALA A 76 18.83 -1.44 8.89
CA ALA A 76 20.14 -2.09 8.85
C ALA A 76 20.21 -3.29 9.80
N LEU A 77 19.65 -3.17 11.01
CA LEU A 77 19.57 -4.27 11.97
C LEU A 77 18.72 -5.43 11.46
N GLU A 78 17.55 -5.15 10.86
CA GLU A 78 16.70 -6.18 10.24
C GLU A 78 17.43 -6.91 9.11
N LEU A 79 18.14 -6.18 8.26
CA LEU A 79 18.95 -6.77 7.19
C LEU A 79 20.06 -7.66 7.76
N LEU A 80 20.76 -7.21 8.80
CA LEU A 80 21.81 -8.00 9.46
C LEU A 80 21.25 -9.26 10.11
N ILE A 81 20.10 -9.18 10.78
CA ILE A 81 19.41 -10.33 11.37
C ILE A 81 19.02 -11.33 10.28
N MET A 82 18.39 -10.84 9.20
CA MET A 82 18.00 -11.67 8.06
C MET A 82 19.21 -12.38 7.46
N LEU A 83 20.29 -11.66 7.17
CA LEU A 83 21.52 -12.24 6.63
C LEU A 83 22.15 -13.25 7.61
N SER A 84 22.12 -12.98 8.91
CA SER A 84 22.66 -13.89 9.94
C SER A 84 21.87 -15.20 10.06
N ILE A 85 20.55 -15.14 9.91
CA ILE A 85 19.67 -16.32 9.90
C ILE A 85 19.93 -17.15 8.63
N GLU A 86 19.96 -16.50 7.46
CA GLU A 86 20.13 -17.19 6.18
C GLU A 86 21.53 -17.81 6.01
N SER A 87 22.56 -17.16 6.55
CA SER A 87 23.93 -17.69 6.57
C SER A 87 24.20 -18.68 7.71
N THR A 88 23.19 -19.04 8.50
CA THR A 88 23.30 -19.96 9.66
C THR A 88 24.35 -19.56 10.70
N LEU A 89 24.72 -18.27 10.76
CA LEU A 89 25.73 -17.76 11.71
C LEU A 89 25.24 -17.78 13.17
N ILE A 90 23.93 -17.83 13.37
CA ILE A 90 23.32 -17.81 14.71
C ILE A 90 23.38 -19.21 15.31
N LYS A 91 24.37 -19.43 16.18
CA LYS A 91 24.48 -20.67 16.97
C LYS A 91 23.23 -20.88 17.82
N GLY A 92 22.70 -22.10 17.83
CA GLY A 92 21.51 -22.47 18.59
C GLY A 92 20.19 -21.96 18.00
N TRP A 93 20.16 -21.59 16.71
CA TRP A 93 18.91 -21.24 16.03
C TRP A 93 17.97 -22.45 15.97
N ALA A 94 16.80 -22.33 16.58
CA ALA A 94 15.76 -23.36 16.51
C ALA A 94 14.91 -23.16 15.24
N SER A 95 15.29 -23.85 14.15
CA SER A 95 14.41 -23.95 12.98
C SER A 95 13.21 -24.82 13.33
N MET A 96 12.02 -24.23 13.32
CA MET A 96 10.78 -24.95 13.61
C MET A 96 9.97 -25.13 12.36
N TYR A 97 9.30 -26.27 12.25
CA TYR A 97 8.29 -26.48 11.24
C TYR A 97 7.03 -25.72 11.65
N LEU A 98 6.58 -24.79 10.80
CA LEU A 98 5.30 -24.13 11.01
C LEU A 98 4.16 -25.07 10.66
N PHE A 99 4.30 -25.77 9.53
CA PHE A 99 3.36 -26.78 9.07
C PHE A 99 4.13 -27.90 8.36
N THR A 100 3.78 -29.14 8.67
CA THR A 100 4.21 -30.35 7.98
C THR A 100 2.96 -31.05 7.47
N TYR A 101 2.68 -30.97 6.18
CA TYR A 101 1.51 -31.64 5.59
C TYR A 101 1.85 -32.19 4.20
N SER A 102 1.50 -33.45 3.95
CA SER A 102 1.74 -34.15 2.67
C SER A 102 3.17 -34.02 2.10
N GLY A 103 4.19 -34.12 2.96
CA GLY A 103 5.59 -34.00 2.55
C GLY A 103 6.08 -32.56 2.29
N HIS A 104 5.23 -31.57 2.52
CA HIS A 104 5.60 -30.16 2.47
C HIS A 104 6.04 -29.66 3.84
N GLU A 105 7.25 -29.12 3.90
CA GLU A 105 7.84 -28.57 5.12
C GLU A 105 8.02 -27.06 4.98
N VAL A 106 7.22 -26.28 5.72
CA VAL A 106 7.39 -24.83 5.78
C VAL A 106 8.17 -24.48 7.04
N PHE A 107 9.45 -24.14 6.86
CA PHE A 107 10.31 -23.71 7.96
C PHE A 107 9.97 -22.28 8.40
N SER A 108 9.99 -22.05 9.72
CA SER A 108 9.81 -20.74 10.35
C SER A 108 10.80 -19.70 9.83
N LYS A 109 12.04 -20.10 9.53
CA LYS A 109 13.10 -19.23 9.00
C LYS A 109 12.68 -18.52 7.71
N ASN A 110 11.95 -19.20 6.83
CA ASN A 110 11.57 -18.67 5.52
C ASN A 110 10.46 -17.62 5.64
N VAL A 111 9.47 -17.89 6.50
CA VAL A 111 8.40 -16.93 6.81
C VAL A 111 8.97 -15.70 7.50
N LEU A 112 9.92 -15.91 8.42
CA LEU A 112 10.62 -14.85 9.14
C LEU A 112 11.45 -13.97 8.19
N SER A 113 12.26 -14.56 7.33
CA SER A 113 13.07 -13.85 6.32
C SER A 113 12.22 -12.95 5.43
N ASN A 114 11.05 -13.44 5.02
CA ASN A 114 10.11 -12.68 4.21
C ASN A 114 9.41 -11.56 5.00
N GLY A 115 9.06 -11.81 6.26
CA GLY A 115 8.56 -10.80 7.19
C GLY A 115 9.56 -9.65 7.40
N LEU A 116 10.83 -9.99 7.67
CA LEU A 116 11.94 -9.04 7.79
C LEU A 116 12.18 -8.27 6.49
N THR A 117 12.15 -8.93 5.33
CA THR A 117 12.29 -8.27 4.02
C THR A 117 11.16 -7.26 3.80
N SER A 118 9.92 -7.63 4.15
CA SER A 118 8.76 -6.75 4.01
C SER A 118 8.87 -5.54 4.93
N MET A 119 9.32 -5.72 6.17
CA MET A 119 9.57 -4.63 7.10
C MET A 119 10.69 -3.71 6.65
N LEU A 120 11.81 -4.27 6.20
CA LEU A 120 12.93 -3.54 5.64
C LEU A 120 12.45 -2.60 4.52
N ILE A 121 11.67 -3.11 3.57
CA ILE A 121 11.12 -2.33 2.46
C ILE A 121 10.19 -1.21 2.96
N LEU A 122 9.34 -1.48 3.95
CA LEU A 122 8.42 -0.48 4.52
C LEU A 122 9.15 0.60 5.32
N LEU A 123 10.19 0.24 6.09
CA LEU A 123 11.06 1.17 6.80
C LEU A 123 11.82 2.08 5.82
N LEU A 124 12.44 1.49 4.78
CA LEU A 124 13.15 2.25 3.74
C LEU A 124 12.22 3.20 2.98
N ARG A 125 10.99 2.78 2.70
CA ARG A 125 9.94 3.64 2.16
C ARG A 125 9.64 4.82 3.07
N ASN A 126 9.47 4.59 4.38
CA ASN A 126 9.16 5.64 5.34
C ASN A 126 10.31 6.65 5.45
N VAL A 127 11.55 6.16 5.48
CA VAL A 127 12.78 6.96 5.40
C VAL A 127 12.80 7.81 4.14
N TYR A 128 12.63 7.20 2.96
CA TYR A 128 12.67 7.91 1.68
C TYR A 128 11.61 9.00 1.61
N ARG A 129 10.37 8.69 2.02
CA ARG A 129 9.26 9.66 2.02
C ARG A 129 9.53 10.82 2.97
N ARG A 130 9.97 10.55 4.20
CA ARG A 130 10.29 11.61 5.16
C ARG A 130 11.45 12.47 4.67
N HIS A 131 12.49 11.86 4.12
CA HIS A 131 13.63 12.58 3.55
C HIS A 131 13.21 13.51 2.40
N MET A 132 12.39 13.01 1.46
CA MET A 132 11.84 13.80 0.37
C MET A 132 10.96 14.95 0.86
N GLU A 133 10.14 14.73 1.88
CA GLU A 133 9.32 15.77 2.49
C GLU A 133 10.14 16.87 3.14
N LEU A 134 11.13 16.52 3.97
CA LEU A 134 12.04 17.49 4.60
C LEU A 134 12.81 18.29 3.55
N THR A 135 13.23 17.63 2.46
CA THR A 135 13.91 18.29 1.34
C THR A 135 12.99 19.30 0.65
N GLN A 136 11.72 18.92 0.41
CA GLN A 136 10.72 19.82 -0.18
C GLN A 136 10.36 20.98 0.75
N GLN A 137 10.23 20.74 2.05
CA GLN A 137 9.96 21.79 3.05
C GLN A 137 11.08 22.83 3.09
N LYS A 138 12.34 22.38 3.10
CA LYS A 138 13.51 23.28 3.04
C LYS A 138 13.49 24.14 1.78
N LYS A 139 13.17 23.56 0.62
CA LYS A 139 13.07 24.28 -0.66
C LYS A 139 11.97 25.34 -0.69
N LEU A 140 10.85 25.09 0.00
CA LEU A 140 9.67 25.95 0.01
C LEU A 140 9.62 26.94 1.18
N GLY A 141 10.56 26.86 2.13
CA GLY A 141 10.52 27.66 3.37
C GLY A 141 9.25 27.43 4.20
N CYS A 142 8.59 26.28 4.04
CA CYS A 142 7.26 26.05 4.59
C CYS A 142 7.32 25.27 5.92
N GLN A 143 6.67 25.80 6.96
CA GLN A 143 6.55 25.16 8.27
C GLN A 143 5.45 24.06 8.32
N LEU A 144 5.08 23.43 7.20
CA LEU A 144 4.01 22.41 7.19
C LEU A 144 4.60 21.01 7.25
N LEU A 145 4.43 20.30 8.37
CA LEU A 145 4.79 18.88 8.48
C LEU A 145 3.67 18.02 7.89
N ARG A 146 3.99 17.28 6.83
CA ARG A 146 3.07 16.37 6.16
C ARG A 146 3.04 15.01 6.86
N CYS A 147 1.87 14.40 6.95
CA CYS A 147 1.69 13.04 7.40
C CYS A 147 2.05 12.06 6.27
N ILE A 148 2.83 11.03 6.61
CA ILE A 148 3.29 9.98 5.69
C ILE A 148 2.31 8.80 5.66
N ASN A 149 1.86 8.39 6.85
CA ASN A 149 1.03 7.22 7.11
C ASN A 149 -0.45 7.60 7.13
N TYR A 150 -0.81 8.72 7.77
CA TYR A 150 -2.19 9.19 7.75
C TYR A 150 -2.49 9.93 6.44
N ARG A 151 -3.45 9.40 5.66
CA ARG A 151 -3.82 9.91 4.34
C ARG A 151 -5.32 10.06 4.19
N ALA A 152 -5.73 11.08 3.44
CA ALA A 152 -7.14 11.37 3.16
C ALA A 152 -7.62 10.64 1.91
N ARG A 153 -8.93 10.38 1.83
CA ARG A 153 -9.56 9.99 0.56
C ARG A 153 -9.60 11.21 -0.36
N VAL A 154 -9.41 10.97 -1.66
CA VAL A 154 -9.47 12.02 -2.69
C VAL A 154 -10.64 11.73 -3.61
N GLN A 155 -11.31 12.80 -4.01
CA GLN A 155 -12.40 12.76 -4.97
C GLN A 155 -12.05 13.63 -6.16
N PHE A 156 -12.51 13.20 -7.33
CA PHE A 156 -12.50 14.04 -8.51
C PHE A 156 -13.62 15.06 -8.46
N ALA A 157 -13.28 16.33 -8.74
CA ALA A 157 -14.25 17.40 -8.91
C ALA A 157 -14.12 17.98 -10.32
N ALA A 158 -15.25 18.12 -11.01
CA ALA A 158 -15.29 18.80 -12.30
C ALA A 158 -15.00 20.29 -12.10
N CYS A 159 -14.10 20.86 -12.91
CA CYS A 159 -13.77 22.29 -12.89
C CYS A 159 -14.11 22.91 -14.24
N SER A 160 -14.99 23.92 -14.26
CA SER A 160 -15.29 24.70 -15.47
C SER A 160 -14.20 25.76 -15.72
N GLY A 161 -13.82 25.95 -16.98
CA GLY A 161 -12.59 26.64 -17.41
C GLY A 161 -12.39 28.09 -16.95
N ASP A 162 -13.43 28.81 -16.56
CA ASP A 162 -13.37 30.29 -16.41
C ASP A 162 -13.09 30.80 -14.99
N LYS A 163 -13.01 29.94 -13.99
CA LYS A 163 -12.53 30.34 -12.66
C LYS A 163 -11.29 29.52 -12.33
N ALA A 164 -10.13 30.04 -12.75
CA ALA A 164 -8.91 29.73 -12.04
C ALA A 164 -9.15 30.14 -10.56
N PRO A 165 -9.15 29.23 -9.58
CA PRO A 165 -8.88 29.67 -8.22
C PRO A 165 -7.54 30.37 -8.34
N SER A 166 -7.53 31.67 -7.99
CA SER A 166 -6.31 32.46 -8.01
C SER A 166 -5.20 31.63 -7.37
N TYR A 167 -4.06 31.53 -8.05
CA TYR A 167 -2.83 30.92 -7.54
C TYR A 167 -2.31 31.79 -6.37
N GLY A 168 -3.07 31.84 -5.29
CA GLY A 168 -2.59 32.34 -4.02
C GLY A 168 -1.60 31.32 -3.51
N ASN A 169 -0.32 31.66 -3.56
CA ASN A 169 0.72 31.04 -2.73
C ASN A 169 0.39 31.12 -1.22
N ASN A 170 -0.68 31.83 -0.86
CA ASN A 170 -1.28 31.83 0.45
C ASN A 170 -2.09 30.55 0.62
N ILE A 171 -1.45 29.53 1.19
CA ILE A 171 -2.21 28.59 2.00
C ILE A 171 -2.72 29.42 3.18
N GLU A 172 -3.96 29.92 3.09
CA GLU A 172 -4.59 30.69 4.15
C GLU A 172 -4.90 29.73 5.32
N TYR A 173 -4.00 29.71 6.29
CA TYR A 173 -4.16 28.98 7.54
C TYR A 173 -4.75 29.92 8.58
N ASN A 174 -6.06 29.86 8.79
CA ASN A 174 -6.68 30.42 9.99
C ASN A 174 -6.39 29.48 11.17
N GLY A 175 -5.20 29.63 11.76
CA GLY A 175 -4.87 28.97 13.02
C GLY A 175 -5.74 29.55 14.13
N CYS A 176 -6.72 28.78 14.59
CA CYS A 176 -7.55 29.19 15.73
C CYS A 176 -6.83 28.75 17.02
N TYR A 177 -6.57 29.67 17.95
CA TYR A 177 -6.07 29.33 19.28
C TYR A 177 -7.28 29.08 20.20
N LEU A 178 -7.39 27.90 20.81
CA LEU A 178 -8.33 27.72 21.91
C LEU A 178 -7.68 28.32 23.16
N LYS A 179 -8.21 29.46 23.63
CA LYS A 179 -7.99 29.86 25.02
C LYS A 179 -8.65 28.80 25.90
N SER A 180 -7.85 28.16 26.75
CA SER A 180 -8.39 27.30 27.80
C SER A 180 -9.35 28.13 28.65
N GLY A 181 -10.59 27.69 28.83
CA GLY A 181 -11.59 28.36 29.68
C GLY A 181 -11.28 28.27 31.18
N VAL A 182 -10.05 27.93 31.54
CA VAL A 182 -9.52 27.86 32.90
C VAL A 182 -8.41 28.90 32.96
N ASP A 183 -8.46 29.81 33.95
CA ASP A 183 -7.58 30.97 34.22
C ASP A 183 -6.08 30.61 34.30
N THR A 184 -5.56 30.13 33.18
CA THR A 184 -4.18 29.81 32.93
C THR A 184 -3.87 30.55 31.65
N ASN A 185 -2.93 31.51 31.69
CA ASN A 185 -2.43 32.26 30.53
C ASN A 185 -1.68 31.35 29.51
N ILE A 186 -1.91 30.04 29.55
CA ILE A 186 -1.31 29.04 28.68
C ILE A 186 -2.24 28.85 27.48
N ALA A 187 -1.99 29.60 26.42
CA ALA A 187 -2.61 29.34 25.12
C ALA A 187 -1.99 28.08 24.51
N PHE A 188 -2.78 27.01 24.37
CA PHE A 188 -2.34 25.83 23.64
C PHE A 188 -2.58 26.07 22.13
N PRO A 189 -1.56 25.95 21.26
CA PRO A 189 -1.78 26.04 19.83
C PRO A 189 -2.61 24.85 19.38
N VAL A 190 -3.86 25.09 18.97
CA VAL A 190 -4.68 24.07 18.32
C VAL A 190 -4.14 23.91 16.92
N VAL A 191 -3.42 22.82 16.70
CA VAL A 191 -2.88 22.54 15.38
C VAL A 191 -3.94 21.80 14.58
N SER A 192 -4.68 22.52 13.74
CA SER A 192 -5.60 21.90 12.79
C SER A 192 -4.84 21.13 11.72
N MET A 193 -5.19 19.86 11.49
CA MET A 193 -4.76 19.16 10.28
C MET A 193 -5.40 19.81 9.07
N ALA A 194 -4.59 20.19 8.10
CA ALA A 194 -5.05 20.68 6.82
C ALA A 194 -4.80 19.65 5.73
N TYR A 195 -5.77 19.52 4.85
CA TYR A 195 -5.59 18.81 3.60
C TYR A 195 -4.57 19.55 2.74
N VAL A 196 -3.51 18.85 2.29
CA VAL A 196 -2.56 19.42 1.35
C VAL A 196 -3.19 19.35 -0.03
N ARG A 197 -3.74 20.47 -0.49
CA ARG A 197 -4.44 20.52 -1.77
C ARG A 197 -3.49 20.16 -2.91
N VAL A 198 -3.67 18.97 -3.48
CA VAL A 198 -3.01 18.58 -4.73
C VAL A 198 -3.76 19.29 -5.86
N GLN A 199 -3.36 20.52 -6.18
CA GLN A 199 -3.97 21.29 -7.27
C GLN A 199 -3.41 20.85 -8.62
N GLN A 200 -3.51 19.55 -8.95
CA GLN A 200 -3.22 19.04 -10.28
C GLN A 200 -4.54 19.00 -11.06
N ARG A 201 -4.60 19.81 -12.13
CA ARG A 201 -5.69 19.76 -13.09
C ARG A 201 -5.27 18.82 -14.21
N PHE A 202 -6.12 17.85 -14.50
CA PHE A 202 -5.91 16.93 -15.61
C PHE A 202 -6.94 17.24 -16.67
N ASN A 203 -6.49 17.31 -17.93
CA ASN A 203 -7.43 17.28 -19.02
C ASN A 203 -7.95 15.84 -19.16
N ALA A 204 -9.24 15.64 -18.86
CA ALA A 204 -9.90 14.33 -18.98
C ALA A 204 -9.88 13.80 -20.43
N MET A 205 -9.66 14.66 -21.42
CA MET A 205 -9.55 14.32 -22.84
C MET A 205 -8.21 13.68 -23.20
N HIS A 206 -7.19 13.81 -22.35
CA HIS A 206 -5.84 13.35 -22.66
C HIS A 206 -5.64 11.88 -22.26
N THR A 207 -6.36 11.00 -22.95
CA THR A 207 -6.33 9.54 -22.81
C THR A 207 -5.28 8.89 -23.72
N PHE A 208 -5.01 7.59 -23.55
CA PHE A 208 -4.12 6.86 -24.47
C PHE A 208 -4.67 6.83 -25.89
N PHE A 209 -5.95 6.51 -26.06
CA PHE A 209 -6.67 6.66 -27.31
C PHE A 209 -7.67 7.81 -27.22
N PRO A 210 -7.67 8.76 -28.18
CA PRO A 210 -8.62 9.86 -28.20
C PRO A 210 -10.04 9.30 -28.37
N ILE A 211 -10.98 9.89 -27.65
CA ILE A 211 -12.41 9.51 -27.69
C ILE A 211 -13.19 10.74 -28.10
N ASP A 212 -14.16 10.58 -28.99
CA ASP A 212 -15.08 11.65 -29.34
C ASP A 212 -16.07 11.89 -28.18
N TRP A 213 -16.00 13.07 -27.55
CA TRP A 213 -16.87 13.42 -26.42
C TRP A 213 -18.25 13.93 -26.83
N HIS A 214 -18.45 14.27 -28.10
CA HIS A 214 -19.72 14.79 -28.60
C HIS A 214 -20.84 13.75 -28.64
N SER A 215 -20.49 12.46 -28.66
CA SER A 215 -21.43 11.37 -28.45
C SER A 215 -21.70 11.23 -26.94
N GLY A 216 -22.97 11.06 -26.55
CA GLY A 216 -23.38 10.81 -25.17
C GLY A 216 -22.84 9.49 -24.61
N LEU A 217 -23.69 8.72 -23.93
CA LEU A 217 -23.32 7.38 -23.47
C LEU A 217 -22.90 6.50 -24.66
N TRP A 218 -21.95 5.58 -24.44
CA TRP A 218 -21.66 4.56 -25.44
C TRP A 218 -22.93 3.80 -25.85
N PRO A 219 -23.04 3.39 -27.12
CA PRO A 219 -24.16 2.57 -27.58
C PRO A 219 -24.37 1.38 -26.65
N LEU A 220 -25.64 1.03 -26.39
CA LEU A 220 -25.96 -0.07 -25.48
C LEU A 220 -25.25 -1.37 -25.91
N TRP A 221 -25.21 -1.65 -27.21
CA TRP A 221 -24.53 -2.82 -27.76
C TRP A 221 -23.03 -2.85 -27.46
N SER A 222 -22.33 -1.71 -27.55
CA SER A 222 -20.90 -1.62 -27.21
C SER A 222 -20.66 -1.88 -25.73
N ARG A 223 -21.55 -1.38 -24.85
CA ARG A 223 -21.48 -1.66 -23.41
C ARG A 223 -21.74 -3.13 -23.11
N VAL A 224 -22.82 -3.71 -23.67
CA VAL A 224 -23.13 -5.13 -23.51
C VAL A 224 -21.99 -6.02 -24.01
N ALA A 225 -21.42 -5.71 -25.18
CA ALA A 225 -20.28 -6.44 -25.72
C ALA A 225 -19.06 -6.36 -24.80
N LEU A 226 -18.74 -5.17 -24.26
CA LEU A 226 -17.65 -4.99 -23.30
C LEU A 226 -17.88 -5.82 -22.03
N TRP A 227 -19.11 -5.89 -21.52
CA TRP A 227 -19.42 -6.67 -20.32
C TRP A 227 -19.40 -8.16 -20.57
N LEU A 228 -19.94 -8.62 -21.70
CA LEU A 228 -19.84 -10.02 -22.10
C LEU A 228 -18.38 -10.43 -22.23
N LEU A 229 -17.54 -9.59 -22.83
CA LEU A 229 -16.10 -9.80 -22.95
C LEU A 229 -15.40 -9.89 -21.59
N GLY A 230 -15.78 -9.03 -20.64
CA GLY A 230 -15.25 -9.07 -19.28
C GLY A 230 -15.68 -10.34 -18.52
N ILE A 231 -16.96 -10.71 -18.62
CA ILE A 231 -17.50 -11.92 -17.97
C ILE A 231 -16.85 -13.17 -18.55
N THR A 232 -16.73 -13.29 -19.89
CA THR A 232 -16.06 -14.43 -20.52
C THR A 232 -14.57 -14.46 -20.18
N GLY A 233 -13.91 -13.30 -20.16
CA GLY A 233 -12.52 -13.16 -19.73
C GLY A 233 -12.27 -13.55 -18.26
N LEU A 234 -13.29 -13.52 -17.40
CA LEU A 234 -13.17 -13.93 -16.00
C LEU A 234 -13.63 -15.39 -15.77
N ALA A 235 -14.71 -15.80 -16.43
CA ALA A 235 -15.33 -17.11 -16.26
C ALA A 235 -14.53 -18.24 -16.94
N LEU A 236 -13.95 -17.99 -18.12
CA LEU A 236 -13.21 -19.05 -18.82
C LEU A 236 -11.90 -19.43 -18.11
N PRO A 237 -11.05 -18.49 -17.66
CA PRO A 237 -9.85 -18.85 -16.89
C PRO A 237 -10.16 -19.56 -15.57
N THR A 238 -11.26 -19.21 -14.90
CA THR A 238 -11.68 -19.89 -13.67
C THR A 238 -12.21 -21.29 -13.94
N ALA A 239 -12.97 -21.49 -15.02
CA ALA A 239 -13.44 -22.81 -15.45
C ALA A 239 -12.28 -23.79 -15.70
N VAL A 240 -11.14 -23.31 -16.25
CA VAL A 240 -9.95 -24.14 -16.49
C VAL A 240 -9.44 -24.81 -15.22
N PHE A 241 -9.47 -24.13 -14.06
CA PHE A 241 -9.05 -24.73 -12.79
C PHE A 241 -10.04 -25.79 -12.29
N ILE A 242 -11.34 -25.60 -12.54
CA ILE A 242 -12.39 -26.52 -12.10
C ILE A 242 -12.39 -27.80 -12.96
N THR A 243 -12.16 -27.66 -14.27
CA THR A 243 -12.22 -28.77 -15.22
C THR A 243 -10.86 -29.43 -15.49
N TYR A 244 -9.82 -29.11 -14.71
CA TYR A 244 -8.50 -29.70 -14.90
C TYR A 244 -8.41 -31.11 -14.30
N PRO A 245 -7.81 -32.10 -14.99
CA PRO A 245 -7.29 -32.05 -16.36
C PRO A 245 -8.40 -32.28 -17.41
N SER A 246 -8.47 -31.44 -18.44
CA SER A 246 -9.37 -31.64 -19.59
C SER A 246 -8.68 -31.30 -20.90
N SER A 247 -9.01 -32.04 -21.97
CA SER A 247 -8.46 -31.84 -23.32
C SER A 247 -8.77 -30.44 -23.88
N HIS A 248 -9.87 -29.83 -23.44
CA HIS A 248 -10.30 -28.49 -23.86
C HIS A 248 -9.75 -27.36 -22.98
N GLY A 249 -9.02 -27.67 -21.89
CA GLY A 249 -8.57 -26.68 -20.91
C GLY A 249 -7.65 -25.61 -21.50
N ILE A 250 -6.75 -25.98 -22.42
CA ILE A 250 -5.84 -25.03 -23.09
C ILE A 250 -6.64 -24.06 -23.98
N LEU A 251 -7.61 -24.57 -24.74
CA LEU A 251 -8.44 -23.73 -25.60
C LEU A 251 -9.25 -22.72 -24.77
N LEU A 252 -9.88 -23.19 -23.68
CA LEU A 252 -10.61 -22.31 -22.75
C LEU A 252 -9.70 -21.24 -22.14
N ALA A 253 -8.47 -21.61 -21.76
CA ALA A 253 -7.48 -20.68 -21.22
C ALA A 253 -7.08 -19.60 -22.25
N ILE A 254 -6.82 -19.99 -23.51
CA ILE A 254 -6.45 -19.07 -24.58
C ILE A 254 -7.60 -18.11 -24.88
N VAL A 255 -8.82 -18.62 -25.05
CA VAL A 255 -9.99 -17.78 -25.32
C VAL A 255 -10.23 -16.81 -24.15
N GLY A 256 -10.17 -17.31 -22.91
CA GLY A 256 -10.29 -16.47 -21.71
C GLY A 256 -9.21 -15.38 -21.62
N LEU A 257 -7.96 -15.72 -21.96
CA LEU A 257 -6.85 -14.77 -21.97
C LEU A 257 -7.02 -13.70 -23.06
N VAL A 258 -7.45 -14.09 -24.27
CA VAL A 258 -7.74 -13.15 -25.37
C VAL A 258 -8.88 -12.21 -24.98
N CYS A 259 -9.97 -12.73 -24.42
CA CYS A 259 -11.07 -11.90 -23.93
C CYS A 259 -10.60 -10.92 -22.84
N THR A 260 -9.76 -11.38 -21.91
CA THR A 260 -9.17 -10.53 -20.86
C THR A 260 -8.28 -9.44 -21.45
N LEU A 261 -7.41 -9.77 -22.41
CA LEU A 261 -6.52 -8.82 -23.08
C LEU A 261 -7.30 -7.74 -23.82
N LEU A 262 -8.36 -8.13 -24.54
CA LEU A 262 -9.23 -7.17 -25.23
C LEU A 262 -9.95 -6.26 -24.23
N PHE A 263 -10.51 -6.83 -23.15
CA PHE A 263 -11.19 -6.06 -22.11
C PHE A 263 -10.24 -5.06 -21.45
N VAL A 264 -9.12 -5.53 -20.90
CA VAL A 264 -8.13 -4.69 -20.23
C VAL A 264 -7.49 -3.69 -21.19
N GLY A 265 -7.27 -4.08 -22.45
CA GLY A 265 -6.74 -3.21 -23.50
C GLY A 265 -7.66 -2.03 -23.82
N ILE A 266 -8.98 -2.25 -23.86
CA ILE A 266 -9.96 -1.16 -24.00
C ILE A 266 -9.82 -0.19 -22.82
N PHE A 267 -9.84 -0.68 -21.58
CA PHE A 267 -9.69 0.17 -20.39
C PHE A 267 -8.37 0.94 -20.36
N PHE A 268 -7.26 0.28 -20.70
CA PHE A 268 -5.95 0.91 -20.81
C PHE A 268 -5.97 2.06 -21.82
N GLY A 269 -6.66 1.88 -22.93
CA GLY A 269 -6.94 2.91 -23.92
C GLY A 269 -7.66 4.15 -23.37
N LEU A 270 -8.58 3.92 -22.43
CA LEU A 270 -9.38 4.97 -21.77
C LEU A 270 -8.65 5.63 -20.59
N TYR A 271 -7.49 5.13 -20.16
CA TYR A 271 -6.77 5.73 -19.03
C TYR A 271 -6.21 7.11 -19.38
N GLN A 272 -6.31 8.03 -18.42
CA GLN A 272 -5.65 9.32 -18.52
C GLN A 272 -4.14 9.12 -18.31
N ARG A 273 -3.33 9.59 -19.28
CA ARG A 273 -1.88 9.32 -19.35
C ARG A 273 -1.07 9.82 -18.14
N GLU A 274 -1.27 11.07 -17.74
CA GLU A 274 -0.58 11.70 -16.61
C GLU A 274 -0.98 11.06 -15.28
N LEU A 275 -2.27 10.76 -15.11
CA LEU A 275 -2.77 10.14 -13.89
C LEU A 275 -2.28 8.69 -13.79
N PHE A 276 -2.31 7.95 -14.89
CA PHE A 276 -1.73 6.60 -14.96
C PHE A 276 -0.23 6.62 -14.63
N ARG A 277 0.53 7.56 -15.20
CA ARG A 277 1.95 7.75 -14.88
C ARG A 277 2.16 8.07 -13.39
N HIS A 278 1.34 8.95 -12.82
CA HIS A 278 1.45 9.31 -11.41
C HIS A 278 1.13 8.13 -10.49
N LEU A 279 0.10 7.36 -10.83
CA LEU A 279 -0.33 6.17 -10.11
C LEU A 279 0.77 5.10 -10.14
N THR A 280 1.27 4.77 -11.34
CA THR A 280 2.28 3.72 -11.55
C THR A 280 3.63 4.03 -10.91
N LEU A 281 3.98 5.31 -10.76
CA LEU A 281 5.21 5.74 -10.07
C LEU A 281 5.04 5.83 -8.54
N THR A 282 3.83 5.63 -8.02
CA THR A 282 3.61 5.65 -6.58
C THR A 282 4.13 4.36 -5.95
N PHE A 283 4.89 4.47 -4.85
CA PHE A 283 5.41 3.30 -4.13
C PHE A 283 4.32 2.28 -3.78
N ASP A 284 3.13 2.74 -3.36
CA ASP A 284 2.03 1.84 -3.01
C ASP A 284 1.62 0.94 -4.19
N PHE A 285 1.58 1.52 -5.39
CA PHE A 285 1.32 0.77 -6.62
C PHE A 285 2.46 -0.21 -6.92
N LEU A 286 3.72 0.26 -6.93
CA LEU A 286 4.88 -0.58 -7.26
C LEU A 286 5.04 -1.74 -6.28
N PHE A 287 4.88 -1.46 -4.98
CA PHE A 287 4.91 -2.48 -3.94
C PHE A 287 3.81 -3.49 -4.16
N LEU A 288 2.56 -3.06 -4.34
CA LEU A 288 1.44 -3.98 -4.52
C LEU A 288 1.56 -4.79 -5.82
N SER A 289 1.91 -4.14 -6.94
CA SER A 289 2.14 -4.79 -8.25
C SER A 289 3.25 -5.86 -8.15
N CYS A 290 4.35 -5.55 -7.46
CA CYS A 290 5.44 -6.48 -7.22
C CYS A 290 4.98 -7.67 -6.37
N GLN A 291 4.26 -7.42 -5.26
CA GLN A 291 3.73 -8.47 -4.38
C GLN A 291 2.75 -9.40 -5.10
N LEU A 292 1.84 -8.85 -5.91
CA LEU A 292 0.88 -9.62 -6.70
C LEU A 292 1.58 -10.45 -7.79
N SER A 293 2.55 -9.85 -8.49
CA SER A 293 3.31 -10.53 -9.55
C SER A 293 4.15 -11.68 -8.98
N LEU A 294 4.86 -11.45 -7.87
CA LEU A 294 5.63 -12.49 -7.19
C LEU A 294 4.74 -13.60 -6.64
N GLY A 295 3.57 -13.26 -6.08
CA GLY A 295 2.58 -14.24 -5.62
C GLY A 295 2.10 -15.15 -6.75
N LEU A 296 1.65 -14.58 -7.87
CA LEU A 296 1.17 -15.35 -9.02
C LEU A 296 2.29 -16.14 -9.70
N LEU A 297 3.49 -15.59 -9.79
CA LEU A 297 4.67 -16.29 -10.31
C LEU A 297 4.99 -17.53 -9.45
N SER A 298 4.85 -17.41 -8.14
CA SER A 298 5.04 -18.53 -7.22
C SER A 298 4.02 -19.64 -7.49
N VAL A 299 2.75 -19.28 -7.69
CA VAL A 299 1.69 -20.24 -8.04
C VAL A 299 1.97 -20.91 -9.39
N ALA A 300 2.39 -20.15 -10.40
CA ALA A 300 2.78 -20.70 -11.70
C ALA A 300 3.94 -21.70 -11.58
N TRP A 301 4.89 -21.42 -10.69
CA TRP A 301 6.00 -22.31 -10.40
C TRP A 301 5.56 -23.60 -9.69
N LEU A 302 4.61 -23.51 -8.75
CA LEU A 302 4.00 -24.69 -8.11
C LEU A 302 3.26 -25.55 -9.15
N PHE A 303 2.60 -24.94 -10.13
CA PHE A 303 1.99 -25.64 -11.27
C PHE A 303 2.98 -26.10 -12.35
N ARG A 304 4.29 -25.89 -12.16
CA ARG A 304 5.34 -26.28 -13.12
C ARG A 304 5.17 -25.67 -14.51
N TRP A 305 4.57 -24.48 -14.60
CA TRP A 305 4.28 -23.83 -15.88
C TRP A 305 3.42 -24.68 -16.84
N ASP A 306 2.53 -25.51 -16.31
CA ASP A 306 1.59 -26.28 -17.12
C ASP A 306 0.47 -25.39 -17.71
N ALA A 307 -0.54 -26.02 -18.33
CA ALA A 307 -1.68 -25.32 -18.91
C ALA A 307 -2.43 -24.38 -17.93
N ARG A 308 -2.35 -24.64 -16.60
CA ARG A 308 -2.98 -23.81 -15.57
C ARG A 308 -2.24 -22.49 -15.33
N ALA A 309 -1.01 -22.33 -15.86
CA ALA A 309 -0.28 -21.07 -15.82
C ALA A 309 -0.91 -19.99 -16.71
N LEU A 310 -1.59 -20.36 -17.81
CA LEU A 310 -2.25 -19.41 -18.72
C LEU A 310 -3.36 -18.60 -18.02
N PRO A 311 -4.30 -19.22 -17.29
CA PRO A 311 -5.26 -18.50 -16.44
C PRO A 311 -4.63 -17.55 -15.42
N LEU A 312 -3.43 -17.85 -14.90
CA LEU A 312 -2.74 -16.95 -13.96
C LEU A 312 -2.29 -15.66 -14.63
N VAL A 313 -1.94 -15.69 -15.91
CA VAL A 313 -1.64 -14.48 -16.70
C VAL A 313 -2.90 -13.62 -16.87
N ALA A 314 -4.04 -14.25 -17.16
CA ALA A 314 -5.32 -13.53 -17.20
C ALA A 314 -5.63 -12.90 -15.83
N MET A 315 -5.43 -13.62 -14.74
CA MET A 315 -5.64 -13.09 -13.39
C MET A 315 -4.67 -11.95 -13.06
N TRP A 316 -3.41 -12.06 -13.49
CA TRP A 316 -2.42 -11.00 -13.35
C TRP A 316 -2.87 -9.71 -14.04
N LEU A 317 -3.43 -9.80 -15.26
CA LEU A 317 -3.99 -8.67 -16.00
C LEU A 317 -5.19 -8.06 -15.28
N TRP A 318 -6.12 -8.89 -14.78
CA TRP A 318 -7.28 -8.43 -14.01
C TRP A 318 -6.87 -7.65 -12.76
N LEU A 319 -5.87 -8.14 -12.02
CA LEU A 319 -5.40 -7.46 -10.83
C LEU A 319 -4.70 -6.14 -11.16
N HIS A 320 -3.90 -6.10 -12.23
CA HIS A 320 -3.29 -4.86 -12.72
C HIS A 320 -4.33 -3.85 -13.18
N TRP A 321 -5.39 -4.32 -13.84
CA TRP A 321 -6.54 -3.51 -14.18
C TRP A 321 -7.21 -2.92 -12.93
N VAL A 322 -7.46 -3.71 -11.88
CA VAL A 322 -8.03 -3.22 -10.62
C VAL A 322 -7.15 -2.13 -9.97
N ILE A 323 -5.84 -2.36 -9.85
CA ILE A 323 -4.95 -1.37 -9.21
C ILE A 323 -4.68 -0.14 -10.08
N THR A 324 -5.07 -0.17 -11.36
CA THR A 324 -4.97 0.96 -12.30
C THR A 324 -6.29 1.69 -12.52
N ILE A 325 -7.39 1.25 -11.90
CA ILE A 325 -8.73 1.77 -12.17
C ILE A 325 -8.88 3.27 -11.87
N ASP A 326 -8.11 3.79 -10.92
CA ASP A 326 -8.11 5.22 -10.58
C ASP A 326 -7.63 6.10 -11.74
N ALA A 327 -6.89 5.54 -12.71
CA ALA A 327 -6.50 6.25 -13.92
C ALA A 327 -7.69 6.49 -14.89
N LEU A 328 -8.82 5.80 -14.69
CA LEU A 328 -10.05 6.01 -15.43
C LEU A 328 -10.88 7.11 -14.77
N THR A 329 -10.96 8.27 -15.43
CA THR A 329 -11.68 9.43 -14.88
C THR A 329 -13.18 9.15 -14.73
N PRO A 330 -13.88 9.76 -13.74
CA PRO A 330 -15.31 9.53 -13.53
C PRO A 330 -16.17 9.89 -14.75
N CYS A 331 -15.74 10.88 -15.53
CA CYS A 331 -16.43 11.27 -16.76
C CYS A 331 -16.41 10.13 -17.79
N LEU A 332 -15.29 9.40 -17.91
CA LEU A 332 -15.17 8.23 -18.76
C LEU A 332 -15.92 7.03 -18.18
N GLN A 333 -15.87 6.82 -16.86
CA GLN A 333 -16.67 5.79 -16.19
C GLN A 333 -18.16 5.97 -16.48
N HIS A 334 -18.65 7.22 -16.37
CA HIS A 334 -20.04 7.54 -16.69
C HIS A 334 -20.35 7.26 -18.16
N LYS A 335 -19.46 7.65 -19.10
CA LYS A 335 -19.65 7.44 -20.53
C LYS A 335 -19.81 5.95 -20.91
N ILE A 336 -19.03 5.06 -20.31
CA ILE A 336 -19.12 3.62 -20.54
C ILE A 336 -20.16 2.91 -19.66
N GLY A 337 -20.74 3.63 -18.68
CA GLY A 337 -21.67 3.05 -17.70
C GLY A 337 -20.97 2.13 -16.68
N PHE A 338 -19.70 2.38 -16.38
CA PHE A 338 -18.90 1.61 -15.44
C PHE A 338 -19.12 2.11 -14.01
N CYS A 339 -19.46 1.19 -13.10
CA CYS A 339 -19.46 1.45 -11.67
C CYS A 339 -18.38 0.60 -10.97
N THR A 340 -17.45 1.26 -10.27
CA THR A 340 -16.35 0.62 -9.55
C THR A 340 -16.85 -0.48 -8.61
N ARG A 341 -17.92 -0.21 -7.85
CA ARG A 341 -18.49 -1.17 -6.90
C ARG A 341 -18.98 -2.45 -7.58
N THR A 342 -19.62 -2.37 -8.74
CA THR A 342 -20.23 -3.55 -9.39
C THR A 342 -19.21 -4.37 -10.17
N HIS A 343 -18.15 -3.76 -10.69
CA HIS A 343 -17.21 -4.45 -11.58
C HIS A 343 -15.87 -4.80 -10.93
N VAL A 344 -15.34 -3.96 -10.05
CA VAL A 344 -14.06 -4.23 -9.38
C VAL A 344 -14.22 -5.22 -8.23
N LEU A 345 -15.33 -5.13 -7.49
CA LEU A 345 -15.57 -5.96 -6.31
C LEU A 345 -15.62 -7.47 -6.65
N PRO A 346 -16.35 -7.94 -7.68
CA PRO A 346 -16.36 -9.37 -8.02
C PRO A 346 -14.98 -9.92 -8.37
N VAL A 347 -14.15 -9.15 -9.07
CA VAL A 347 -12.78 -9.55 -9.43
C VAL A 347 -11.92 -9.72 -8.17
N LEU A 348 -12.02 -8.79 -7.21
CA LEU A 348 -11.30 -8.88 -5.95
C LEU A 348 -11.80 -10.03 -5.06
N LEU A 349 -13.12 -10.26 -4.99
CA LEU A 349 -13.69 -11.38 -4.24
C LEU A 349 -13.28 -12.72 -4.85
N LEU A 350 -13.30 -12.83 -6.17
CA LEU A 350 -12.82 -14.02 -6.87
C LEU A 350 -11.34 -14.27 -6.61
N PHE A 351 -10.50 -13.21 -6.57
CA PHE A 351 -9.10 -13.34 -6.21
C PHE A 351 -8.90 -13.86 -4.78
N LEU A 352 -9.64 -13.31 -3.82
CA LEU A 352 -9.58 -13.75 -2.43
C LEU A 352 -10.03 -15.22 -2.29
N ALA A 353 -11.09 -15.61 -3.00
CA ALA A 353 -11.55 -16.98 -3.06
C ALA A 353 -10.49 -17.91 -3.68
N ALA A 354 -9.85 -17.50 -4.78
CA ALA A 354 -8.78 -18.26 -5.42
C ALA A 354 -7.55 -18.42 -4.50
N GLN A 355 -7.20 -17.38 -3.74
CA GLN A 355 -6.14 -17.44 -2.74
C GLN A 355 -6.44 -18.47 -1.65
N LEU A 356 -7.66 -18.47 -1.13
CA LEU A 356 -8.10 -19.46 -0.14
C LEU A 356 -8.14 -20.87 -0.73
N ALA A 357 -8.60 -21.02 -1.98
CA ALA A 357 -8.64 -22.31 -2.69
C ALA A 357 -7.24 -22.88 -2.89
N ILE A 358 -6.27 -22.07 -3.35
CA ILE A 358 -4.87 -22.51 -3.48
C ILE A 358 -4.29 -22.86 -2.10
N ALA A 359 -4.57 -22.05 -1.08
CA ALA A 359 -4.12 -22.34 0.29
C ALA A 359 -4.68 -23.67 0.80
N SER A 360 -5.96 -23.95 0.59
CA SER A 360 -6.58 -25.22 0.96
C SER A 360 -6.06 -26.39 0.14
N GLU A 361 -5.76 -26.19 -1.14
CA GLU A 361 -5.17 -27.22 -1.99
C GLU A 361 -3.77 -27.61 -1.50
N VAL A 362 -2.93 -26.64 -1.14
CA VAL A 362 -1.61 -26.90 -0.56
C VAL A 362 -1.70 -27.54 0.83
N LEU A 363 -2.64 -27.11 1.67
CA LEU A 363 -2.67 -27.48 3.10
C LEU A 363 -3.52 -28.69 3.44
N MET A 364 -4.49 -29.07 2.60
CA MET A 364 -5.50 -30.07 2.97
C MET A 364 -5.78 -31.06 1.84
N LEU A 365 -5.99 -30.57 0.63
CA LEU A 365 -6.65 -31.37 -0.41
C LEU A 365 -5.68 -32.12 -1.35
N ASP A 366 -4.55 -31.52 -1.70
CA ASP A 366 -3.53 -32.07 -2.61
C ASP A 366 -4.07 -32.63 -3.95
N HIS A 367 -5.22 -32.15 -4.43
CA HIS A 367 -5.79 -32.61 -5.71
C HIS A 367 -4.97 -32.12 -6.90
N TRP A 368 -4.37 -30.94 -6.76
CA TRP A 368 -3.65 -30.28 -7.84
C TRP A 368 -2.20 -30.73 -7.99
N GLY A 369 -1.70 -31.60 -7.12
CA GLY A 369 -0.32 -32.10 -7.12
C GLY A 369 0.71 -30.97 -7.01
N LEU A 370 0.43 -30.00 -6.13
CA LEU A 370 1.30 -28.84 -5.92
C LEU A 370 2.53 -29.30 -5.14
N HIS A 371 3.71 -29.26 -5.77
CA HIS A 371 4.94 -29.68 -5.11
C HIS A 371 5.85 -28.49 -4.80
N ASP A 372 6.44 -28.50 -3.59
CA ASP A 372 7.50 -27.56 -3.25
C ASP A 372 8.73 -27.77 -4.14
N ARG A 373 9.34 -26.65 -4.54
CA ARG A 373 10.49 -26.62 -5.45
C ARG A 373 11.51 -25.60 -5.00
N VAL A 374 12.77 -25.83 -5.33
CA VAL A 374 13.83 -24.84 -5.15
C VAL A 374 13.81 -23.90 -6.36
N ILE A 375 13.68 -22.58 -6.10
CA ILE A 375 13.72 -21.52 -7.11
C ILE A 375 15.16 -21.22 -7.49
N VAL A 376 16.00 -21.00 -6.47
CA VAL A 376 17.40 -20.66 -6.60
C VAL A 376 18.17 -21.37 -5.49
N ALA A 377 19.26 -22.04 -5.88
CA ALA A 377 20.30 -22.49 -4.97
C ALA A 377 21.51 -21.56 -5.15
N LEU A 378 21.75 -20.69 -4.17
CA LEU A 378 22.91 -19.79 -4.16
C LEU A 378 24.11 -20.50 -3.53
N ALA A 379 25.32 -20.03 -3.87
CA ALA A 379 26.53 -20.41 -3.13
C ALA A 379 26.31 -20.17 -1.62
N PHE A 380 26.95 -20.97 -0.76
CA PHE A 380 26.78 -20.98 0.70
C PHE A 380 25.55 -21.75 1.24
N GLY A 381 24.91 -22.62 0.44
CA GLY A 381 23.85 -23.51 0.93
C GLY A 381 22.48 -22.83 1.12
N LEU A 382 22.29 -21.65 0.51
CA LEU A 382 21.03 -20.93 0.54
C LEU A 382 20.07 -21.49 -0.52
N GLU A 383 19.11 -22.29 -0.08
CA GLU A 383 18.02 -22.81 -0.91
C GLU A 383 16.74 -21.98 -0.72
N ILE A 384 16.36 -21.21 -1.74
CA ILE A 384 15.08 -20.49 -1.73
C ILE A 384 14.00 -21.41 -2.29
N ARG A 385 13.07 -21.84 -1.43
CA ARG A 385 11.94 -22.70 -1.78
C ARG A 385 10.69 -21.88 -2.15
N VAL A 386 9.92 -22.37 -3.10
CA VAL A 386 8.71 -21.69 -3.60
C VAL A 386 7.64 -21.64 -2.53
N LEU A 387 7.36 -22.75 -1.85
CA LEU A 387 6.18 -22.86 -1.00
C LEU A 387 6.20 -21.88 0.18
N PRO A 388 7.32 -21.74 0.93
CA PRO A 388 7.40 -20.75 2.01
C PRO A 388 7.34 -19.31 1.50
N PHE A 389 7.93 -19.06 0.33
CA PHE A 389 7.85 -17.76 -0.33
C PHE A 389 6.40 -17.43 -0.72
N PHE A 390 5.68 -18.39 -1.31
CA PHE A 390 4.27 -18.28 -1.65
C PHE A 390 3.40 -17.97 -0.43
N PHE A 391 3.50 -18.73 0.66
CA PHE A 391 2.66 -18.52 1.86
C PHE A 391 2.79 -17.12 2.47
N SER A 392 4.00 -16.61 2.53
CA SER A 392 4.20 -15.26 3.07
C SER A 392 3.66 -14.18 2.12
N ARG A 393 3.77 -14.39 0.79
CA ARG A 393 3.15 -13.50 -0.20
C ARG A 393 1.64 -13.61 -0.22
N LEU A 394 1.09 -14.79 0.02
CA LEU A 394 -0.33 -15.08 0.14
C LEU A 394 -0.96 -14.26 1.26
N LEU A 395 -0.41 -14.29 2.48
CA LEU A 395 -0.94 -13.49 3.59
C LEU A 395 -0.93 -12.00 3.26
N THR A 396 0.18 -11.51 2.71
CA THR A 396 0.34 -10.09 2.38
C THR A 396 -0.67 -9.65 1.32
N THR A 397 -0.74 -10.37 0.21
CA THR A 397 -1.66 -10.07 -0.90
C THR A 397 -3.12 -10.27 -0.50
N PHE A 398 -3.45 -11.24 0.35
CA PHE A 398 -4.79 -11.46 0.89
C PHE A 398 -5.28 -10.26 1.70
N LEU A 399 -4.47 -9.78 2.64
CA LEU A 399 -4.83 -8.62 3.45
C LEU A 399 -5.00 -7.36 2.58
N TRP A 400 -4.08 -7.14 1.63
CA TRP A 400 -4.16 -6.00 0.70
C TRP A 400 -5.37 -6.07 -0.23
N SER A 401 -5.69 -7.24 -0.78
CA SER A 401 -6.86 -7.44 -1.62
C SER A 401 -8.16 -7.32 -0.84
N GLY A 402 -8.19 -7.77 0.42
CA GLY A 402 -9.31 -7.55 1.34
C GLY A 402 -9.54 -6.07 1.62
N ARG A 403 -8.48 -5.30 1.84
CA ARG A 403 -8.56 -3.84 1.97
C ARG A 403 -9.12 -3.17 0.70
N LEU A 404 -8.62 -3.57 -0.47
CA LEU A 404 -9.12 -3.04 -1.74
C LEU A 404 -10.59 -3.40 -1.95
N ALA A 405 -11.00 -4.62 -1.61
CA ALA A 405 -12.39 -5.07 -1.71
C ALA A 405 -13.28 -4.24 -0.77
N TRP A 406 -12.87 -4.03 0.48
CA TRP A 406 -13.56 -3.17 1.43
C TRP A 406 -13.73 -1.75 0.90
N ARG A 407 -12.67 -1.18 0.31
CA ARG A 407 -12.72 0.16 -0.29
C ARG A 407 -13.64 0.21 -1.51
N ALA A 408 -13.54 -0.74 -2.42
CA ALA A 408 -14.39 -0.82 -3.60
C ALA A 408 -15.88 -0.98 -3.22
N ALA A 409 -16.18 -1.72 -2.15
CA ALA A 409 -17.54 -1.90 -1.64
C ALA A 409 -18.14 -0.59 -1.07
N HIS A 410 -17.31 0.29 -0.50
CA HIS A 410 -17.72 1.55 0.13
C HIS A 410 -17.33 2.81 -0.68
N ALA A 411 -16.86 2.64 -1.92
CA ALA A 411 -16.44 3.74 -2.77
C ALA A 411 -17.66 4.44 -3.38
N SER A 412 -17.64 5.77 -3.36
CA SER A 412 -18.54 6.57 -4.21
C SER A 412 -18.01 6.60 -5.66
N ALA A 413 -18.85 6.99 -6.62
CA ALA A 413 -18.46 7.06 -8.04
C ALA A 413 -17.34 8.08 -8.33
N GLN A 414 -17.07 9.01 -7.40
CA GLN A 414 -16.03 10.03 -7.54
C GLN A 414 -14.78 9.73 -6.70
N ASP A 415 -14.83 8.69 -5.85
CA ASP A 415 -13.74 8.33 -4.96
C ASP A 415 -12.61 7.65 -5.72
N MET A 416 -11.37 8.07 -5.46
CA MET A 416 -10.18 7.29 -5.80
C MET A 416 -10.03 6.13 -4.82
N THR A 417 -9.85 4.92 -5.34
CA THR A 417 -9.79 3.68 -4.54
C THR A 417 -8.38 3.32 -4.08
N VAL A 418 -7.38 3.61 -4.91
CA VAL A 418 -5.96 3.29 -4.74
C VAL A 418 -5.18 4.53 -4.32
N VAL A 419 -5.40 5.67 -4.99
CA VAL A 419 -4.75 6.95 -4.72
C VAL A 419 -5.32 7.58 -3.46
N LEU A 420 -4.44 8.02 -2.57
CA LEU A 420 -4.79 8.71 -1.33
C LEU A 420 -4.08 10.06 -1.25
N GLY A 421 -4.78 11.05 -0.70
CA GLY A 421 -4.34 12.42 -0.56
C GLY A 421 -3.47 12.63 0.67
N ARG A 422 -2.65 13.68 0.63
CA ARG A 422 -1.74 14.02 1.72
C ARG A 422 -2.41 14.98 2.70
N VAL A 423 -2.16 14.78 3.99
CA VAL A 423 -2.60 15.66 5.07
C VAL A 423 -1.35 16.21 5.74
N GLY A 424 -1.40 17.42 6.29
CA GLY A 424 -0.30 17.98 7.06
C GLY A 424 -0.79 18.92 8.15
N TYR A 425 0.10 19.32 9.03
CA TYR A 425 -0.20 20.25 10.11
C TYR A 425 1.00 21.17 10.37
N LYS A 426 0.75 22.38 10.87
CA LYS A 426 1.81 23.37 11.08
C LYS A 426 2.80 22.88 12.14
N TYR A 427 4.06 22.83 11.76
CA TYR A 427 5.20 22.54 12.61
C TYR A 427 5.60 23.82 13.34
N PHE A 428 5.38 23.85 14.64
CA PHE A 428 5.91 24.92 15.48
C PHE A 428 7.37 24.58 15.78
N HIS A 429 8.29 25.27 15.11
CA HIS A 429 9.62 25.44 15.65
C HIS A 429 9.43 26.34 16.87
N LEU A 430 9.76 25.85 18.07
CA LEU A 430 9.92 26.73 19.23
C LEU A 430 11.20 27.52 18.93
N ASP A 431 11.06 28.64 18.24
CA ASP A 431 12.14 29.61 18.15
C ASP A 431 12.32 30.18 19.56
N THR A 432 13.28 29.62 20.27
CA THR A 432 13.73 30.06 21.61
C THR A 432 14.14 31.54 21.62
N GLU A 433 14.29 32.17 20.44
CA GLU A 433 14.58 33.60 20.29
C GLU A 433 13.36 34.50 20.56
N ALA A 434 12.14 34.06 20.28
CA ALA A 434 10.93 34.86 20.51
C ALA A 434 10.61 35.02 22.01
N ILE A 435 11.06 34.09 22.86
CA ILE A 435 10.90 34.18 24.31
C ILE A 435 11.93 35.15 24.93
N LYS A 436 13.05 35.42 24.24
CA LYS A 436 14.02 36.44 24.69
C LYS A 436 13.60 37.88 24.38
N SER A 437 12.76 38.12 23.37
CA SER A 437 12.30 39.47 23.03
C SER A 437 11.18 39.99 23.93
N GLU A 438 10.48 39.12 24.67
CA GLU A 438 9.38 39.51 25.56
C GLU A 438 9.83 39.76 27.01
N SER A 439 11.11 39.53 27.34
CA SER A 439 11.67 39.73 28.68
C SER A 439 12.43 41.05 28.85
N THR A 440 12.24 42.05 27.98
CA THR A 440 12.78 43.39 28.21
C THR A 440 11.76 44.19 29.03
N PRO A 441 12.04 44.56 30.29
CA PRO A 441 11.09 45.31 31.11
C PRO A 441 10.91 46.72 30.53
N MET A 442 9.65 47.14 30.35
CA MET A 442 9.29 48.51 29.99
C MET A 442 9.86 49.50 31.01
N THR A 443 10.87 50.26 30.61
CA THR A 443 11.28 51.48 31.32
C THR A 443 10.25 52.57 31.05
N SER A 444 9.58 53.01 32.12
CA SER A 444 8.67 54.14 32.15
C SER A 444 9.40 55.43 31.77
N VAL A 445 8.91 56.14 30.76
CA VAL A 445 9.28 57.53 30.50
C VAL A 445 8.11 58.41 30.92
N MET A 446 8.32 59.19 31.99
CA MET A 446 7.44 60.28 32.40
C MET A 446 7.44 61.42 31.36
N PRO A 447 6.35 62.19 31.21
CA PRO A 447 6.31 63.36 30.35
C PRO A 447 6.91 64.57 31.08
N ALA A 448 7.73 65.36 30.38
CA ALA A 448 8.10 66.70 30.81
C ALA A 448 7.40 67.72 29.89
N SER A 449 6.57 68.55 30.54
CA SER A 449 6.03 69.89 30.20
C SER A 449 5.71 70.21 28.74
#